data_AF-R5UB70-F1
#
_entry.id   AF-R5UB70-F1
#
_cell.length_a   1.000
_cell.length_b   1.000
_cell.length_c   1.000
_cell.angle_alpha   90.00
_cell.angle_beta   90.00
_cell.angle_gamma   90.00
#
_symmetry.space_group_name_H-M   'P 1'
#
loop_
_entity.id
_entity.type
_entity.pdbx_description
1 polymer ?
#
loop_
_entity_poly.entity_id
_entity_poly.type
_entity_poly.pdbx_seq_one_letter_code
_entity_poly.pdbx_strand_id
1 'polypeptide(L)'
;MAKVMKSFRLSESAIAALENRDTQKYRSGQEYIEALLLNQEEKETPTMENLAEDVTELKQDIKQILQLLEQLNQGADKKPKEEKKTVPKTYGGLPYTPPPSDII
;
A
#
# COMPACT_ATOMS: atom_id res chain seq x y z
N MET A 1 -44.92 -26.19 10.31
CA MET A 1 -43.56 -26.12 9.76
C MET A 1 -42.79 -27.35 10.20
N ALA A 2 -42.09 -28.04 9.28
CA ALA A 2 -41.23 -29.16 9.63
C ALA A 2 -39.89 -28.63 10.15
N LYS A 3 -39.40 -29.19 11.26
CA LYS A 3 -38.07 -28.85 11.79
C LYS A 3 -37.00 -29.51 10.89
N VAL A 4 -36.14 -28.70 10.28
CA VAL A 4 -34.95 -29.22 9.57
C VAL A 4 -33.89 -29.55 10.61
N MET A 5 -33.40 -30.79 10.61
CA MET A 5 -32.31 -31.22 11.49
C MET A 5 -31.02 -31.32 10.69
N LYS A 6 -29.98 -30.61 11.12
CA LYS A 6 -28.61 -30.73 10.60
C LYS A 6 -27.78 -31.46 11.65
N SER A 7 -26.93 -32.39 11.19
CA SER A 7 -25.97 -33.08 12.06
C SER A 7 -24.55 -32.82 11.55
N PHE A 8 -23.60 -32.74 12.46
CA PHE A 8 -22.18 -32.51 12.17
C PHE A 8 -21.35 -33.32 13.15
N ARG A 9 -20.14 -33.69 12.75
CA ARG A 9 -19.13 -34.21 13.68
C ARG A 9 -18.40 -33.03 14.28
N LEU A 10 -18.20 -33.07 15.59
CA LEU A 10 -17.47 -32.05 16.32
C LEU A 10 -16.04 -32.54 16.60
N SER A 11 -15.08 -31.63 16.51
CA SER A 11 -13.77 -31.83 17.11
C SER A 11 -13.85 -31.71 18.63
N GLU A 12 -12.87 -32.24 19.34
CA GLU A 12 -12.74 -32.08 20.80
C GLU A 12 -12.77 -30.60 21.22
N SER A 13 -12.11 -29.73 20.45
CA SER A 13 -12.12 -28.28 20.70
C SER A 13 -13.52 -27.67 20.58
N ALA A 14 -14.32 -28.13 19.62
CA ALA A 14 -15.68 -27.64 19.42
C ALA A 14 -16.63 -28.16 20.50
N ILE A 15 -16.43 -29.39 20.98
CA ILE A 15 -17.15 -29.94 22.14
C ILE A 15 -16.82 -29.11 23.39
N ALA A 16 -15.55 -28.88 23.67
CA ALA A 16 -15.13 -28.06 24.82
C ALA A 16 -15.70 -26.64 24.77
N ALA A 17 -15.79 -26.02 23.59
CA ALA A 17 -16.43 -24.71 23.43
C ALA A 17 -17.93 -24.73 23.76
N LEU A 18 -18.65 -25.81 23.43
CA LEU A 18 -20.06 -25.98 23.77
C LEU A 18 -20.28 -26.19 25.27
N GLU A 19 -19.39 -26.96 25.91
CA GLU A 19 -19.44 -27.24 27.34
C GLU A 19 -19.14 -25.99 28.17
N ASN A 20 -18.16 -25.20 27.73
CA ASN A 20 -17.74 -23.95 28.39
C ASN A 20 -18.49 -22.72 27.88
N ARG A 21 -19.60 -22.89 27.13
CA ARG A 21 -20.40 -21.76 26.64
C ARG A 21 -20.96 -20.98 27.82
N ASP A 22 -21.16 -19.69 27.61
CA ASP A 22 -21.87 -18.86 28.58
C ASP A 22 -23.34 -19.31 28.67
N THR A 23 -23.69 -20.02 29.74
CA THR A 23 -25.03 -20.55 29.97
C THR A 23 -26.03 -19.48 30.38
N GLN A 24 -25.59 -18.29 30.81
CA GLN A 24 -26.46 -17.15 31.05
C GLN A 24 -26.90 -16.52 29.73
N LYS A 25 -25.99 -16.49 28.76
CA LYS A 25 -26.25 -15.94 27.42
C LYS A 25 -26.92 -16.94 26.46
N TYR A 26 -26.55 -18.22 26.52
CA TYR A 26 -27.03 -19.27 25.62
C TYR A 26 -27.60 -20.44 26.42
N ARG A 27 -28.93 -20.59 26.39
CA ARG A 27 -29.64 -21.61 27.18
C ARG A 27 -29.31 -23.02 26.70
N SER A 28 -29.09 -23.18 25.40
CA SER A 28 -28.73 -24.47 24.79
C SER A 28 -27.49 -24.39 23.92
N GLY A 29 -26.85 -25.53 23.67
CA GLY A 29 -25.76 -25.61 22.68
C GLY A 29 -26.24 -25.28 21.26
N GLN A 30 -27.50 -25.61 20.94
CA GLN A 30 -28.11 -25.26 19.65
C GLN A 30 -28.18 -23.74 19.47
N GLU A 31 -28.67 -23.00 20.47
CA GLU A 31 -28.72 -21.53 20.43
C GLU A 31 -27.32 -20.91 20.28
N TYR A 32 -26.31 -21.48 20.98
CA TYR A 32 -24.93 -21.03 20.84
C TYR A 32 -24.40 -21.21 19.42
N ILE A 33 -24.66 -22.38 18.81
CA ILE A 33 -24.24 -22.67 17.44
C ILE A 33 -24.96 -21.77 16.45
N GLU A 34 -26.27 -21.59 16.60
CA GLU A 34 -27.05 -20.71 15.73
C GLU A 34 -26.54 -19.26 15.79
N ALA A 35 -26.24 -18.76 16.99
CA ALA A 35 -25.63 -17.44 17.14
C ALA A 35 -24.25 -17.34 16.50
N LEU A 36 -23.41 -18.38 16.60
CA LEU A 36 -22.10 -18.38 15.93
C LEU A 36 -22.24 -18.34 14.40
N LEU A 37 -23.19 -19.09 13.83
CA LEU A 37 -23.44 -19.11 12.39
C LEU A 37 -23.98 -17.76 11.89
N LEU A 38 -24.93 -17.16 12.61
CA LEU A 38 -25.46 -15.84 12.27
C LEU A 38 -24.39 -14.75 12.36
N ASN A 39 -23.56 -14.77 13.41
CA ASN A 39 -22.46 -13.81 13.56
C ASN A 39 -21.33 -14.03 12.54
N GLN A 40 -21.20 -15.25 11.99
CA GLN A 40 -20.28 -15.51 10.88
C GLN A 40 -20.83 -14.98 9.56
N GLU A 41 -22.15 -15.05 9.33
CA GLU A 41 -22.78 -14.43 8.15
C GLU A 41 -22.69 -12.91 8.19
N GLU A 42 -22.79 -12.28 9.38
CA GLU A 42 -22.64 -10.82 9.53
C GLU A 42 -21.21 -10.32 9.30
N LYS A 43 -20.21 -11.17 9.51
CA LYS A 43 -18.85 -10.88 9.03
C LYS A 43 -18.82 -11.31 7.58
N GLU A 44 -19.02 -10.38 6.66
CA GLU A 44 -18.69 -10.58 5.24
C GLU A 44 -17.24 -11.09 5.17
N THR A 45 -17.08 -12.40 5.16
CA THR A 45 -15.80 -13.02 4.84
C THR A 45 -15.56 -12.64 3.40
N PRO A 46 -14.49 -11.91 3.09
CA PRO A 46 -14.20 -11.55 1.70
C PRO A 46 -14.21 -12.84 0.89
N THR A 47 -15.16 -12.92 -0.05
CA THR A 47 -15.28 -14.08 -0.93
C THR A 47 -14.05 -14.14 -1.83
N MET A 48 -13.79 -15.30 -2.43
CA MET A 48 -12.70 -15.40 -3.41
C MET A 48 -12.94 -14.49 -4.62
N GLU A 49 -14.20 -14.23 -4.98
CA GLU A 49 -14.56 -13.23 -5.98
C GLU A 49 -14.13 -11.81 -5.56
N ASN A 50 -14.47 -11.37 -4.34
CA ASN A 50 -14.08 -10.04 -3.84
C ASN A 50 -12.54 -9.89 -3.82
N LEU A 51 -11.83 -10.93 -3.39
CA LEU A 51 -10.37 -10.90 -3.34
C LEU A 51 -9.75 -10.86 -4.75
N ALA A 52 -10.38 -11.51 -5.73
CA ALA A 52 -9.92 -11.47 -7.12
C ALA A 52 -10.09 -10.08 -7.73
N GLU A 53 -11.21 -9.41 -7.44
CA GLU A 53 -11.46 -8.02 -7.87
C GLU A 53 -10.39 -7.08 -7.30
N ASP A 54 -10.14 -7.11 -5.99
CA ASP A 54 -9.10 -6.30 -5.32
C ASP A 54 -7.71 -6.52 -5.96
N VAL A 55 -7.36 -7.77 -6.27
CA VAL A 55 -6.09 -8.10 -6.91
C VAL A 55 -6.02 -7.55 -8.34
N THR A 56 -7.14 -7.51 -9.06
CA THR A 56 -7.16 -6.91 -10.41
C THR A 56 -7.03 -5.39 -10.36
N GLU A 57 -7.67 -4.73 -9.41
CA GLU A 57 -7.56 -3.27 -9.21
C GLU A 57 -6.13 -2.88 -8.83
N LEU A 58 -5.53 -3.56 -7.85
CA LEU A 58 -4.13 -3.33 -7.46
C LEU A 58 -3.16 -3.52 -8.62
N LYS A 59 -3.39 -4.50 -9.51
CA LYS A 59 -2.58 -4.69 -10.72
C LYS A 59 -2.72 -3.53 -11.71
N GLN A 60 -3.88 -2.91 -11.81
CA GLN A 60 -4.09 -1.74 -12.66
C GLN A 60 -3.38 -0.50 -12.08
N ASP A 61 -3.49 -0.28 -10.78
CA ASP A 61 -2.83 0.83 -10.09
C ASP A 61 -1.31 0.75 -10.20
N ILE A 62 -0.73 -0.44 -10.01
CA ILE A 62 0.71 -0.66 -10.18
C ILE A 62 1.14 -0.27 -11.61
N LYS A 63 0.37 -0.63 -12.64
CA LYS A 63 0.68 -0.25 -14.03
C LYS A 63 0.63 1.27 -14.24
N GLN A 64 -0.37 1.94 -13.68
CA GLN A 64 -0.48 3.40 -13.79
C GLN A 64 0.69 4.11 -13.09
N ILE A 65 1.06 3.66 -11.89
CA ILE A 65 2.20 4.19 -11.14
C ILE A 65 3.51 4.01 -11.92
N LEU A 66 3.74 2.83 -12.50
CA LEU A 66 4.93 2.57 -13.31
C LEU A 66 4.99 3.49 -14.54
N GLN A 67 3.86 3.72 -15.21
CA GLN A 67 3.79 4.62 -16.36
C GLN A 67 4.09 6.08 -15.97
N LEU A 68 3.58 6.54 -14.83
CA LEU A 68 3.88 7.88 -14.29
C LEU A 68 5.37 8.03 -13.94
N LEU A 69 5.97 7.02 -13.30
CA LEU A 69 7.40 7.02 -12.97
C LEU A 69 8.27 7.07 -14.23
N GLU A 70 7.89 6.35 -15.29
CA GLU A 70 8.60 6.40 -16.56
C GLU A 70 8.54 7.79 -17.21
N GLN A 71 7.36 8.43 -17.20
CA GLN A 71 7.19 9.80 -17.71
C GLN A 71 8.03 10.82 -16.92
N LEU A 72 8.06 10.70 -15.60
CA LEU A 72 8.89 11.55 -14.73
C LEU A 72 10.39 11.36 -15.02
N ASN A 73 10.83 10.12 -15.24
CA ASN A 73 12.22 9.84 -15.56
C ASN A 73 12.63 10.41 -16.94
N GLN A 74 11.76 10.30 -17.95
CA GLN A 74 12.00 10.90 -19.26
C GLN A 74 11.99 12.44 -19.24
N GLY A 75 11.27 13.06 -18.30
CA GLY A 75 11.31 14.51 -18.06
C GLY A 75 12.61 14.97 -17.37
N ALA A 76 13.23 14.13 -16.55
CA ALA A 76 14.48 14.44 -15.85
C ALA A 76 15.71 14.41 -16.77
N ASP A 77 15.69 13.57 -17.82
CA ASP A 77 16.74 13.52 -18.86
C ASP A 77 16.71 14.70 -19.85
N LYS A 78 15.62 15.48 -19.86
CA LYS A 78 15.47 16.69 -20.67
C LYS A 78 15.86 17.97 -19.92
N LYS A 79 16.83 17.90 -19.00
CA LYS A 79 17.53 19.14 -18.62
C LYS A 79 18.14 19.73 -19.89
N PRO A 80 17.88 21.01 -20.22
CA PRO A 80 18.55 21.64 -21.35
C PRO A 80 20.05 21.43 -21.16
N LYS A 81 20.72 20.82 -22.15
CA LYS A 81 22.16 21.05 -22.30
C LYS A 81 22.30 22.56 -22.36
N GLU A 82 22.74 23.17 -21.27
CA GLU A 82 23.26 24.54 -21.32
C GLU A 82 24.31 24.52 -22.43
N GLU A 83 23.95 25.10 -23.58
CA GLU A 83 24.91 25.49 -24.58
C GLU A 83 25.95 26.32 -23.85
N LYS A 84 27.14 25.75 -23.68
CA LYS A 84 28.31 26.50 -23.25
C LYS A 84 28.50 27.60 -24.27
N LYS A 85 27.96 28.79 -24.00
CA LYS A 85 28.41 30.02 -24.65
C LYS A 85 29.91 30.08 -24.41
N THR A 86 30.68 29.88 -25.48
CA THR A 86 32.11 30.12 -25.49
C THR A 86 32.33 31.61 -25.25
N VAL A 87 32.50 32.00 -24.00
CA VAL A 87 33.05 33.31 -23.65
C VAL A 87 34.52 33.29 -24.09
N PRO A 88 34.99 34.24 -24.91
CA PRO A 88 36.42 34.33 -25.22
C PRO A 88 37.20 34.53 -23.93
N LYS A 89 38.24 33.71 -23.70
CA LYS A 89 39.15 33.89 -22.56
C LYS A 89 39.87 35.24 -22.68
N THR A 90 39.40 36.27 -21.97
CA THR A 90 40.23 37.43 -21.66
C THR A 90 41.08 37.07 -20.44
N TYR A 91 42.40 37.02 -20.66
CA TYR A 91 43.38 36.75 -19.63
C TYR A 91 43.21 37.73 -18.46
N GLY A 92 43.10 37.20 -17.24
CA GLY A 92 42.99 37.96 -16.00
C GLY A 92 44.28 38.70 -15.65
N GLY A 93 44.46 39.87 -16.25
CA GLY A 93 45.44 40.86 -15.79
C GLY A 93 44.72 41.96 -15.02
N LEU A 94 44.92 42.04 -13.71
CA LEU A 94 44.74 43.30 -13.00
C LEU A 94 45.54 44.39 -13.74
N PRO A 95 45.00 45.60 -13.96
CA PRO A 95 45.76 46.64 -14.64
C PRO A 95 47.03 46.92 -13.83
N TYR A 96 48.19 46.72 -14.44
CA TYR A 96 49.46 47.03 -13.80
C TYR A 96 49.56 48.54 -13.56
N THR A 97 49.65 48.94 -12.30
CA THR A 97 50.04 50.29 -11.91
C THR A 97 51.52 50.28 -11.54
N PRO A 98 52.42 50.93 -12.30
CA PRO A 98 53.82 51.00 -11.93
C PRO A 98 53.97 51.73 -10.58
N PRO A 99 54.86 51.27 -9.68
CA PRO A 99 55.13 51.97 -8.43
C PRO A 99 55.75 53.35 -8.73
N PRO A 100 55.49 54.36 -7.87
CA PRO A 100 56.05 55.69 -8.04
C PRO A 100 57.57 55.64 -7.99
N SER A 101 58.23 56.25 -8.98
CA SER A 101 59.68 56.40 -8.98
C SER A 101 60.11 57.32 -7.84
N ASP A 102 60.87 56.80 -6.88
CA ASP A 102 61.57 57.63 -5.90
C ASP A 102 62.55 58.55 -6.64
N ILE A 103 62.31 59.86 -6.56
CA ILE A 103 63.26 60.90 -7.00
C ILE A 103 64.30 61.03 -5.88
N ILE A 104 65.58 60.88 -6.24
CA ILE A 104 66.76 61.07 -5.37
C ILE A 104 66.95 62.57 -5.08
#